data_AF-A0A538A266-F1
#
_entry.id   AF-A0A538A266-F1
#
_cell.length_a   1.000
_cell.length_b   1.000
_cell.length_c   1.000
_cell.angle_alpha   90.00
_cell.angle_beta   90.00
_cell.angle_gamma   90.00
#
_symmetry.space_group_name_H-M   'P 1'
#
loop_
_entity.id
_entity.type
_entity.pdbx_description
1 polymer ?
#
loop_
_entity_poly.entity_id
_entity_poly.type
_entity_poly.pdbx_seq_one_letter_code
_entity_poly.pdbx_strand_id
1 'polypeptide(L)'
;MKGVILAGGTGSRLDPLTKVTNKHLLPIGEKPMVQWAADALADAGVRELLLVTGGDHVDDFRRYFGNDVRYAQQERAGGIAEALGLARDFVGDERLVVMLADNVYGGSIAPTIANFKDQERGARVLLAHVRETEHLRHLGVPRINDGRIAEIVEKPVEPPGRLAVTGLYCYEPDVFDVVATLEPSGRGELEITDVNNHYAREGTLEFDVFSGYWGDAGESIPTYYEVIDRFKRAQDPYVRGDRMQRIPLRRFDDERGWFAEVARLEGMPRQPLQTNVSFSRRGTIRGLHYHERGQDDLFVCLQGRARVVALDRDTGETFAEDIGDGNFAAVYVPGNLAHGFEALTDVLMLYHVTEVYDDKDPDEHQVPWDDPRVVHLWSTKSPILSERDRSS
;
A
#
# COMPACT_ATOMS: atom_id res chain seq x y z
N MET A 1 -6.40 -24.28 -13.34
CA MET A 1 -6.61 -23.44 -12.15
C MET A 1 -7.48 -22.28 -12.56
N LYS A 2 -8.56 -22.04 -11.80
CA LYS A 2 -9.60 -21.05 -12.11
C LYS A 2 -9.62 -19.91 -11.09
N GLY A 3 -10.07 -18.74 -11.53
CA GLY A 3 -10.18 -17.55 -10.69
C GLY A 3 -11.63 -17.28 -10.30
N VAL A 4 -11.85 -16.94 -9.03
CA VAL A 4 -13.16 -16.54 -8.50
C VAL A 4 -13.02 -15.14 -7.91
N ILE A 5 -13.67 -14.17 -8.53
CA ILE A 5 -13.72 -12.78 -8.09
C ILE A 5 -15.01 -12.58 -7.30
N LEU A 6 -14.90 -12.20 -6.03
CA LEU A 6 -16.05 -11.94 -5.17
C LEU A 6 -16.32 -10.44 -5.12
N ALA A 7 -17.39 -10.02 -5.80
CA ALA A 7 -17.83 -8.64 -5.94
C ALA A 7 -19.20 -8.41 -5.26
N GLY A 8 -19.40 -9.01 -4.08
CA GLY A 8 -20.64 -8.94 -3.29
C GLY A 8 -20.67 -7.87 -2.19
N GLY A 9 -21.83 -7.75 -1.53
CA GLY A 9 -22.03 -6.84 -0.39
C GLY A 9 -22.75 -5.54 -0.76
N THR A 10 -23.29 -4.88 0.26
CA THR A 10 -24.18 -3.71 0.10
C THR A 10 -23.42 -2.39 -0.11
N GLY A 11 -22.10 -2.37 0.12
CA GLY A 11 -21.29 -1.17 -0.04
C GLY A 11 -21.66 -0.02 0.90
N SER A 12 -22.34 -0.30 2.02
CA SER A 12 -22.88 0.73 2.92
C SER A 12 -21.82 1.64 3.54
N ARG A 13 -20.59 1.14 3.72
CA ARG A 13 -19.45 1.94 4.25
C ARG A 13 -18.97 3.03 3.28
N LEU A 14 -19.35 2.93 2.01
CA LEU A 14 -19.04 3.91 0.98
C LEU A 14 -20.26 4.77 0.61
N ASP A 15 -21.35 4.75 1.39
CA ASP A 15 -22.46 5.69 1.18
C ASP A 15 -21.95 7.14 1.29
N PRO A 16 -22.28 8.04 0.34
CA PRO A 16 -23.29 7.90 -0.71
C PRO A 16 -22.76 7.43 -2.09
N LEU A 17 -21.48 7.09 -2.24
CA LEU A 17 -20.88 6.70 -3.52
C LEU A 17 -21.57 5.47 -4.13
N THR A 18 -22.07 4.58 -3.29
CA THR A 18 -22.70 3.31 -3.66
C THR A 18 -24.21 3.39 -3.89
N LYS A 19 -24.83 4.58 -3.81
CA LYS A 19 -26.28 4.74 -4.06
C LYS A 19 -26.69 4.47 -5.51
N VAL A 20 -25.78 4.74 -6.44
CA VAL A 20 -26.06 4.66 -7.89
C VAL A 20 -25.41 3.44 -8.52
N THR A 21 -24.33 2.93 -7.93
CA THR A 21 -23.55 1.84 -8.51
C THR A 21 -22.97 0.91 -7.43
N ASN A 22 -22.64 -0.31 -7.83
CA ASN A 22 -21.97 -1.27 -6.96
C ASN A 22 -20.56 -0.77 -6.59
N LYS A 23 -20.12 -0.98 -5.34
CA LYS A 23 -18.81 -0.51 -4.87
C LYS A 23 -17.64 -0.94 -5.75
N HIS A 24 -17.68 -2.15 -6.32
CA HIS A 24 -16.58 -2.66 -7.12
C HIS A 24 -16.53 -2.07 -8.54
N LEU A 25 -17.56 -1.33 -8.95
CA LEU A 25 -17.58 -0.53 -10.17
C LEU A 25 -17.08 0.89 -9.94
N LEU A 26 -16.81 1.28 -8.70
CA LEU A 26 -16.19 2.57 -8.40
C LEU A 26 -14.75 2.61 -8.97
N PRO A 27 -14.31 3.76 -9.51
CA PRO A 27 -13.03 3.87 -10.20
C PRO A 27 -11.84 3.94 -9.25
N ILE A 28 -10.84 3.09 -9.47
CA ILE A 28 -9.50 3.23 -8.91
C ILE A 28 -8.57 3.62 -10.05
N GLY A 29 -8.21 4.91 -10.13
CA GLY A 29 -7.48 5.44 -11.28
C GLY A 29 -8.33 5.41 -12.55
N GLU A 30 -7.82 4.77 -13.60
CA GLU A 30 -8.46 4.72 -14.92
C GLU A 30 -9.45 3.55 -15.10
N LYS A 31 -9.51 2.63 -14.14
CA LYS A 31 -10.30 1.39 -14.24
C LYS A 31 -11.18 1.20 -13.00
N PRO A 32 -12.35 0.55 -13.12
CA PRO A 32 -13.12 0.11 -11.96
C PRO A 32 -12.31 -0.82 -11.06
N MET A 33 -12.58 -0.78 -9.76
CA MET A 33 -11.94 -1.59 -8.73
C MET A 33 -11.88 -3.09 -9.11
N VAL A 34 -12.99 -3.65 -9.61
CA VAL A 34 -13.07 -5.06 -10.06
C VAL A 34 -12.12 -5.42 -11.21
N GLN A 35 -11.79 -4.46 -12.10
CA GLN A 35 -10.89 -4.72 -13.22
C GLN A 35 -9.46 -4.96 -12.73
N TRP A 36 -9.04 -4.29 -11.66
CA TRP A 36 -7.73 -4.52 -11.05
C TRP A 36 -7.59 -5.95 -10.52
N ALA A 37 -8.67 -6.51 -9.96
CA ALA A 37 -8.69 -7.91 -9.54
C ALA A 37 -8.57 -8.87 -10.73
N ALA A 38 -9.33 -8.61 -11.79
CA ALA A 38 -9.25 -9.41 -13.02
C ALA A 38 -7.87 -9.35 -13.67
N ASP A 39 -7.27 -8.16 -13.77
CA ASP A 39 -5.93 -7.94 -14.33
C ASP A 39 -4.86 -8.67 -13.50
N ALA A 40 -4.89 -8.55 -12.18
CA ALA A 40 -3.93 -9.22 -11.30
C ALA A 40 -3.96 -10.76 -11.45
N LEU A 41 -5.16 -11.34 -11.56
CA LEU A 41 -5.34 -12.77 -11.81
C LEU A 41 -4.84 -13.17 -13.21
N ALA A 42 -5.18 -12.39 -14.24
CA ALA A 42 -4.75 -12.64 -15.61
C ALA A 42 -3.22 -12.59 -15.75
N ASP A 43 -2.58 -11.58 -15.14
CA ASP A 43 -1.12 -11.40 -15.11
C ASP A 43 -0.41 -12.54 -14.37
N ALA A 44 -1.07 -13.14 -13.36
CA ALA A 44 -0.60 -14.34 -12.68
C ALA A 44 -0.89 -15.64 -13.45
N GLY A 45 -1.48 -15.55 -14.65
CA GLY A 45 -1.78 -16.68 -15.52
C GLY A 45 -3.10 -17.39 -15.24
N VAL A 46 -4.01 -16.78 -14.48
CA VAL A 46 -5.36 -17.30 -14.21
C VAL A 46 -6.34 -16.66 -15.19
N ARG A 47 -6.72 -17.41 -16.24
CA ARG A 47 -7.48 -16.86 -17.39
C ARG A 47 -8.98 -17.13 -17.36
N GLU A 48 -9.39 -18.21 -16.71
CA GLU A 48 -10.81 -18.55 -16.57
C GLU A 48 -11.34 -17.94 -15.29
N LEU A 49 -12.21 -16.95 -15.41
CA LEU A 49 -12.71 -16.16 -14.29
C LEU A 49 -14.22 -16.32 -14.10
N LEU A 50 -14.64 -16.45 -12.85
CA LEU A 50 -16.02 -16.32 -12.41
C LEU A 50 -16.14 -15.09 -11.51
N LEU A 51 -17.04 -14.18 -11.84
CA LEU A 51 -17.44 -13.06 -10.99
C LEU A 51 -18.72 -13.43 -10.24
N VAL A 52 -18.63 -13.47 -8.91
CA VAL A 52 -19.77 -13.67 -8.02
C VAL A 52 -20.19 -12.31 -7.47
N THR A 53 -21.44 -11.91 -7.70
CA THR A 53 -21.99 -10.63 -7.21
C THR A 53 -23.36 -10.85 -6.57
N GLY A 54 -23.77 -9.94 -5.68
CA GLY A 54 -25.13 -9.92 -5.13
C GLY A 54 -26.00 -8.82 -5.73
N GLY A 55 -27.31 -8.88 -5.44
CA GLY A 55 -28.28 -7.82 -5.74
C GLY A 55 -28.55 -7.59 -7.24
N ASP A 56 -29.08 -6.41 -7.56
CA ASP A 56 -29.55 -6.03 -8.90
C ASP A 56 -28.43 -5.57 -9.85
N HIS A 57 -27.16 -5.66 -9.44
CA HIS A 57 -26.02 -5.09 -10.17
C HIS A 57 -25.32 -6.06 -11.14
N VAL A 58 -25.80 -7.30 -11.26
CA VAL A 58 -25.17 -8.29 -12.17
C VAL A 58 -25.13 -7.79 -13.62
N ASP A 59 -26.15 -7.04 -14.04
CA ASP A 59 -26.23 -6.50 -15.39
C ASP A 59 -25.23 -5.37 -15.64
N ASP A 60 -24.85 -4.60 -14.60
CA ASP A 60 -23.79 -3.59 -14.70
C ASP A 60 -22.42 -4.26 -14.95
N PHE A 61 -22.13 -5.35 -14.24
CA PHE A 61 -20.91 -6.14 -14.48
C PHE A 61 -20.91 -6.84 -15.85
N ARG A 62 -22.07 -7.33 -16.32
CA ARG A 62 -22.23 -7.86 -17.68
C ARG A 62 -22.00 -6.80 -18.75
N ARG A 63 -22.50 -5.58 -18.53
CA ARG A 63 -22.26 -4.45 -19.43
C ARG A 63 -20.77 -4.10 -19.51
N TYR A 64 -20.05 -4.20 -18.39
CA TYR A 64 -18.63 -3.85 -18.32
C TYR A 64 -17.71 -4.96 -18.87
N PHE A 65 -17.82 -6.20 -18.39
CA PHE A 65 -16.94 -7.31 -18.76
C PHE A 65 -17.44 -8.16 -19.95
N GLY A 66 -18.71 -8.05 -20.36
CA GLY A 66 -19.26 -8.84 -21.46
C GLY A 66 -19.15 -10.35 -21.24
N ASN A 67 -18.37 -11.02 -22.09
CA ASN A 67 -18.14 -12.48 -22.02
C ASN A 67 -16.72 -12.83 -21.53
N ASP A 68 -15.94 -11.84 -21.08
CA ASP A 68 -14.57 -12.07 -20.62
C ASP A 68 -14.53 -12.82 -19.28
N VAL A 69 -15.64 -12.79 -18.53
CA VAL A 69 -15.83 -13.54 -17.28
C VAL A 69 -17.18 -14.26 -17.28
N ARG A 70 -17.30 -15.33 -16.49
CA ARG A 70 -18.60 -15.93 -16.15
C ARG A 70 -19.21 -15.23 -14.96
N TYR A 71 -20.51 -15.39 -14.75
CA TYR A 71 -21.24 -14.70 -13.68
C TYR A 71 -22.01 -15.70 -12.82
N ALA A 72 -21.98 -15.50 -11.50
CA ALA A 72 -22.88 -16.12 -10.53
C ALA A 72 -23.50 -15.03 -9.65
N GLN A 73 -24.75 -15.25 -9.23
CA GLN A 73 -25.50 -14.28 -8.44
C GLN A 73 -25.79 -14.85 -7.05
N GLN A 74 -25.47 -14.09 -6.01
CA GLN A 74 -25.80 -14.37 -4.63
C GLN A 74 -27.13 -13.69 -4.28
N GLU A 75 -28.12 -14.45 -3.83
CA GLU A 75 -29.46 -13.92 -3.51
C GLU A 75 -29.46 -13.01 -2.26
N ARG A 76 -28.55 -13.27 -1.31
CA ARG A 76 -28.44 -12.54 -0.05
C ARG A 76 -26.98 -12.41 0.38
N ALA A 77 -26.67 -11.42 1.20
CA ALA A 77 -25.33 -11.28 1.78
C ALA A 77 -25.15 -12.27 2.96
N GLY A 78 -24.75 -13.51 2.70
CA GLY A 78 -24.45 -14.51 3.75
C GLY A 78 -22.96 -14.77 3.98
N GLY A 79 -22.10 -13.84 3.57
CA GLY A 79 -20.65 -13.91 3.81
C GLY A 79 -19.83 -14.37 2.61
N ILE A 80 -18.50 -14.27 2.75
CA ILE A 80 -17.53 -14.57 1.70
C ILE A 80 -17.54 -16.07 1.37
N ALA A 81 -17.66 -16.94 2.38
CA ALA A 81 -17.66 -18.38 2.17
C ALA A 81 -18.93 -18.87 1.45
N GLU A 82 -20.10 -18.26 1.70
CA GLU A 82 -21.33 -18.56 0.94
C GLU A 82 -21.16 -18.20 -0.55
N ALA A 83 -20.58 -17.04 -0.85
CA ALA A 83 -20.30 -16.61 -2.22
C ALA A 83 -19.29 -17.54 -2.91
N LEU A 84 -18.28 -18.02 -2.19
CA LEU A 84 -17.34 -19.03 -2.68
C LEU A 84 -18.06 -20.34 -3.04
N GLY A 85 -19.02 -20.79 -2.23
CA GLY A 85 -19.80 -22.00 -2.49
C GLY A 85 -20.51 -22.02 -3.86
N LEU A 86 -20.92 -20.87 -4.37
CA LEU A 86 -21.55 -20.72 -5.69
C LEU A 86 -20.61 -21.03 -6.86
N ALA A 87 -19.29 -21.11 -6.61
CA ALA A 87 -18.30 -21.40 -7.63
C ALA A 87 -18.06 -22.90 -7.87
N ARG A 88 -18.68 -23.80 -7.09
CA ARG A 88 -18.42 -25.26 -7.14
C ARG A 88 -18.49 -25.81 -8.58
N ASP A 89 -19.59 -25.56 -9.29
CA ASP A 89 -19.80 -26.09 -10.65
C ASP A 89 -18.84 -25.48 -11.68
N PHE A 90 -18.48 -24.21 -11.51
CA PHE A 90 -17.53 -23.55 -12.39
C PHE A 90 -16.13 -24.12 -12.22
N VAL A 91 -15.71 -24.34 -10.98
CA VAL A 91 -14.36 -24.80 -10.65
C VAL A 91 -14.18 -26.28 -10.98
N GLY A 92 -15.14 -27.13 -10.60
CA GLY A 92 -15.03 -28.59 -10.75
C GLY A 92 -13.89 -29.14 -9.89
N ASP A 93 -13.08 -30.03 -10.45
CA ASP A 93 -11.97 -30.69 -9.75
C ASP A 93 -10.63 -29.95 -9.85
N GLU A 94 -10.64 -28.68 -10.26
CA GLU A 94 -9.43 -27.87 -10.41
C GLU A 94 -9.13 -26.99 -9.19
N ARG A 95 -7.84 -26.72 -8.96
CA ARG A 95 -7.42 -25.68 -8.01
C ARG A 95 -8.00 -24.31 -8.36
N LEU A 96 -8.26 -23.49 -7.35
CA LEU A 96 -8.84 -22.16 -7.51
C LEU A 96 -8.09 -21.09 -6.72
N VAL A 97 -8.19 -19.86 -7.24
CA VAL A 97 -7.76 -18.63 -6.56
C VAL A 97 -8.99 -17.77 -6.37
N VAL A 98 -9.23 -17.33 -5.15
CA VAL A 98 -10.31 -16.44 -4.75
C VAL A 98 -9.72 -15.06 -4.51
N MET A 99 -10.31 -14.03 -5.11
CA MET A 99 -9.91 -12.65 -4.94
C MET A 99 -11.12 -11.80 -4.59
N LEU A 100 -11.05 -11.06 -3.47
CA LEU A 100 -12.04 -10.04 -3.16
C LEU A 100 -11.85 -8.87 -4.13
N ALA A 101 -12.93 -8.44 -4.78
CA ALA A 101 -12.86 -7.45 -5.85
C ALA A 101 -12.45 -6.06 -5.37
N ASP A 102 -12.49 -5.79 -4.07
CA ASP A 102 -12.08 -4.53 -3.44
C ASP A 102 -10.65 -4.52 -2.90
N ASN A 103 -9.93 -5.63 -3.06
CA ASN A 103 -8.54 -5.76 -2.67
C ASN A 103 -7.63 -5.49 -3.87
N VAL A 104 -6.77 -4.48 -3.73
CA VAL A 104 -5.90 -4.01 -4.80
C VAL A 104 -4.44 -4.22 -4.44
N TYR A 105 -3.64 -4.70 -5.41
CA TYR A 105 -2.25 -5.10 -5.21
C TYR A 105 -1.32 -4.32 -6.13
N GLY A 106 -0.51 -3.43 -5.55
CA GLY A 106 0.59 -2.71 -6.20
C GLY A 106 1.81 -3.61 -6.29
N GLY A 107 1.79 -4.56 -7.22
CA GLY A 107 2.83 -5.58 -7.41
C GLY A 107 2.25 -6.88 -7.98
N SER A 108 3.09 -7.87 -8.23
CA SER A 108 2.66 -9.15 -8.82
C SER A 108 2.27 -10.16 -7.74
N ILE A 109 1.07 -10.75 -7.87
CA ILE A 109 0.62 -11.91 -7.08
C ILE A 109 1.10 -13.25 -7.67
N ALA A 110 1.75 -13.24 -8.85
CA ALA A 110 2.20 -14.45 -9.55
C ALA A 110 3.10 -15.36 -8.69
N PRO A 111 4.01 -14.86 -7.81
CA PRO A 111 4.80 -15.71 -6.94
C PRO A 111 3.93 -16.58 -6.02
N THR A 112 2.87 -16.02 -5.43
CA THR A 112 1.94 -16.76 -4.57
C THR A 112 1.19 -17.83 -5.35
N ILE A 113 0.77 -17.52 -6.57
CA ILE A 113 0.09 -18.48 -7.44
C ILE A 113 1.04 -19.61 -7.88
N ALA A 114 2.32 -19.30 -8.12
CA ALA A 114 3.34 -20.30 -8.44
C ALA A 114 3.60 -21.22 -7.23
N ASN A 115 3.84 -20.64 -6.04
CA ASN A 115 4.05 -21.39 -4.81
C ASN A 115 2.85 -22.29 -4.49
N PHE A 116 1.62 -21.83 -4.73
CA PHE A 116 0.43 -22.66 -4.55
C PHE A 116 0.33 -23.81 -5.55
N LYS A 117 0.81 -23.65 -6.80
CA LYS A 117 0.84 -24.76 -7.78
C LYS A 117 1.82 -25.86 -7.36
N ASP A 118 2.94 -25.47 -6.75
CA ASP A 118 3.99 -26.40 -6.31
C ASP A 118 3.67 -27.04 -4.94
N GLN A 119 2.71 -26.48 -4.20
CA GLN A 119 2.23 -27.02 -2.93
C GLN A 119 1.51 -28.37 -3.15
N GLU A 120 1.80 -29.36 -2.29
CA GLU A 120 1.26 -30.71 -2.43
C GLU A 120 -0.26 -30.75 -2.23
N ARG A 121 -0.78 -30.12 -1.18
CA ARG A 121 -2.21 -30.11 -0.83
C ARG A 121 -2.62 -28.90 0.02
N GLY A 122 -3.92 -28.69 0.16
CA GLY A 122 -4.49 -27.75 1.13
C GLY A 122 -4.67 -26.33 0.59
N ALA A 123 -4.43 -25.33 1.45
CA ALA A 123 -4.73 -23.94 1.15
C ALA A 123 -3.49 -23.04 1.27
N ARG A 124 -3.56 -21.87 0.64
CA ARG A 124 -2.56 -20.82 0.79
C ARG A 124 -3.20 -19.45 0.87
N VAL A 125 -2.77 -18.64 1.83
CA VAL A 125 -3.21 -17.24 1.98
C VAL A 125 -2.08 -16.28 1.68
N LEU A 126 -2.44 -15.08 1.20
CA LEU A 126 -1.50 -13.98 1.09
C LEU A 126 -1.62 -13.07 2.31
N LEU A 127 -0.51 -12.76 2.95
CA LEU A 127 -0.44 -11.86 4.09
C LEU A 127 0.18 -10.52 3.67
N ALA A 128 -0.20 -9.44 4.35
CA ALA A 128 0.44 -8.14 4.18
C ALA A 128 0.80 -7.53 5.54
N HIS A 129 1.87 -6.73 5.57
CA HIS A 129 2.23 -5.95 6.75
C HIS A 129 1.27 -4.77 6.92
N VAL A 130 0.67 -4.67 8.11
CA VAL A 130 -0.19 -3.54 8.49
C VAL A 130 0.44 -2.86 9.71
N ARG A 131 0.72 -1.56 9.57
CA ARG A 131 1.42 -0.77 10.59
C ARG A 131 0.46 -0.33 11.68
N GLU A 132 -0.74 0.10 11.29
CA GLU A 132 -1.74 0.66 12.20
C GLU A 132 -2.46 -0.46 12.97
N THR A 133 -2.33 -0.45 14.31
CA THR A 133 -2.99 -1.46 15.16
C THR A 133 -4.51 -1.43 15.04
N GLU A 134 -5.11 -0.24 14.90
CA GLU A 134 -6.57 -0.11 14.76
C GLU A 134 -7.08 -0.76 13.48
N HIS A 135 -6.35 -0.63 12.36
CA HIS A 135 -6.71 -1.27 11.10
C HIS A 135 -6.69 -2.80 11.22
N LEU A 136 -5.72 -3.37 11.93
CA LEU A 136 -5.66 -4.81 12.22
C LEU A 136 -6.91 -5.34 12.96
N ARG A 137 -7.63 -4.51 13.72
CA ARG A 137 -8.86 -4.90 14.41
C ARG A 137 -10.06 -5.08 13.48
N HIS A 138 -9.92 -4.72 12.19
CA HIS A 138 -10.94 -4.87 11.17
C HIS A 138 -10.69 -6.05 10.22
N LEU A 139 -9.58 -6.78 10.41
CA LEU A 139 -9.06 -7.79 9.49
C LEU A 139 -8.89 -9.17 10.17
N GLY A 140 -8.64 -10.20 9.36
CA GLY A 140 -8.15 -11.49 9.85
C GLY A 140 -6.65 -11.42 10.15
N VAL A 141 -6.24 -11.69 11.39
CA VAL A 141 -4.84 -11.57 11.82
C VAL A 141 -4.31 -12.96 12.23
N PRO A 142 -3.30 -13.51 11.54
CA PRO A 142 -2.75 -14.82 11.87
C PRO A 142 -1.88 -14.77 13.11
N ARG A 143 -2.02 -15.78 13.96
CA ARG A 143 -1.04 -16.19 14.96
C ARG A 143 -0.09 -17.19 14.30
N ILE A 144 1.18 -16.82 14.20
CA ILE A 144 2.21 -17.65 13.58
C ILE A 144 3.09 -18.26 14.67
N ASN A 145 3.19 -19.60 14.67
CA ASN A 145 4.03 -20.38 15.56
C ASN A 145 4.93 -21.30 14.73
N ASP A 146 6.24 -21.33 15.02
CA ASP A 146 7.21 -22.20 14.33
C ASP A 146 7.14 -22.13 12.79
N GLY A 147 6.94 -20.91 12.27
CA GLY A 147 6.86 -20.67 10.83
C GLY A 147 5.55 -21.10 10.16
N ARG A 148 4.52 -21.46 10.92
CA ARG A 148 3.19 -21.86 10.40
C ARG A 148 2.07 -21.05 11.03
N ILE A 149 0.96 -20.88 10.31
CA ILE A 149 -0.25 -20.27 10.86
C ILE A 149 -0.91 -21.28 11.79
N ALA A 150 -0.95 -20.98 13.09
CA ALA A 150 -1.64 -21.80 14.07
C ALA A 150 -3.15 -21.51 14.09
N GLU A 151 -3.52 -20.25 13.90
CA GLU A 151 -4.90 -19.75 13.90
C GLU A 151 -4.94 -18.38 13.23
N ILE A 152 -6.04 -18.05 12.57
CA ILE A 152 -6.37 -16.69 12.13
C ILE A 152 -7.51 -16.19 13.00
N VAL A 153 -7.29 -15.05 13.67
CA VAL A 153 -8.32 -14.42 14.50
C VAL A 153 -9.01 -13.35 13.66
N GLU A 154 -10.31 -13.51 13.43
CA GLU A 154 -11.14 -12.51 12.74
C GLU A 154 -11.36 -11.31 13.65
N LYS A 155 -10.96 -10.10 13.20
CA LYS A 155 -11.22 -8.82 13.86
C LYS A 155 -10.85 -8.83 15.36
N PRO A 156 -9.58 -9.14 15.69
CA PRO A 156 -9.15 -9.28 17.07
C PRO A 156 -9.20 -7.93 17.80
N VAL A 157 -9.62 -7.93 19.07
CA VAL A 157 -9.46 -6.76 19.94
C VAL A 157 -7.96 -6.47 20.19
N GLU A 158 -7.18 -7.55 20.35
CA GLU A 158 -5.72 -7.51 20.52
C GLU A 158 -5.06 -8.34 19.40
N PRO A 159 -4.60 -7.69 18.32
CA PRO A 159 -3.98 -8.39 17.20
C PRO A 159 -2.75 -9.21 17.62
N PRO A 160 -2.67 -10.51 17.27
CA PRO A 160 -1.52 -11.35 17.64
C PRO A 160 -0.21 -10.98 16.93
N GLY A 161 -0.24 -10.11 15.92
CA GLY A 161 0.92 -9.67 15.15
C GLY A 161 0.62 -8.49 14.25
N ARG A 162 1.57 -8.17 13.36
CA ARG A 162 1.52 -7.05 12.39
C ARG A 162 1.22 -7.49 10.96
N LEU A 163 0.80 -8.73 10.78
CA LEU A 163 0.39 -9.28 9.47
C LEU A 163 -1.12 -9.38 9.44
N ALA A 164 -1.73 -9.10 8.30
CA ALA A 164 -3.15 -9.36 8.06
C ALA A 164 -3.29 -10.31 6.87
N VAL A 165 -4.31 -11.16 6.91
CA VAL A 165 -4.76 -11.93 5.75
C VAL A 165 -5.40 -10.96 4.77
N THR A 166 -4.88 -10.91 3.54
CA THR A 166 -5.45 -10.07 2.48
C THR A 166 -6.66 -10.75 1.84
N GLY A 167 -7.32 -10.08 0.89
CA GLY A 167 -8.41 -10.66 0.11
C GLY A 167 -7.97 -11.63 -0.99
N LEU A 168 -6.84 -12.34 -0.87
CA LEU A 168 -6.40 -13.37 -1.81
C LEU A 168 -6.20 -14.72 -1.11
N TYR A 169 -6.92 -15.72 -1.60
CA TYR A 169 -6.95 -17.06 -1.03
C TYR A 169 -6.78 -18.09 -2.15
N CYS A 170 -6.01 -19.13 -1.91
CA CYS A 170 -5.79 -20.22 -2.84
C CYS A 170 -6.24 -21.53 -2.20
N TYR A 171 -7.01 -22.33 -2.93
CA TYR A 171 -7.63 -23.54 -2.40
C TYR A 171 -7.57 -24.71 -3.39
N GLU A 172 -7.70 -25.91 -2.85
CA GLU A 172 -8.09 -27.11 -3.60
C GLU A 172 -9.63 -27.24 -3.64
N PRO A 173 -10.20 -28.09 -4.53
CA PRO A 173 -11.65 -28.26 -4.65
C PRO A 173 -12.35 -28.71 -3.35
N ASP A 174 -11.63 -29.33 -2.42
CA ASP A 174 -12.14 -29.75 -1.11
C ASP A 174 -12.71 -28.58 -0.28
N VAL A 175 -12.30 -27.34 -0.60
CA VAL A 175 -12.83 -26.13 0.04
C VAL A 175 -14.34 -26.05 -0.02
N PHE A 176 -14.98 -26.57 -1.08
CA PHE A 176 -16.43 -26.54 -1.18
C PHE A 176 -17.11 -27.45 -0.17
N ASP A 177 -16.46 -28.54 0.23
CA ASP A 177 -16.95 -29.45 1.27
C ASP A 177 -16.71 -28.83 2.65
N VAL A 178 -15.58 -28.14 2.84
CA VAL A 178 -15.33 -27.33 4.05
C VAL A 178 -16.41 -26.27 4.23
N VAL A 179 -16.69 -25.47 3.18
CA VAL A 179 -17.74 -24.43 3.20
C VAL A 179 -19.10 -25.02 3.58
N ALA A 180 -19.44 -26.21 3.10
CA ALA A 180 -20.72 -26.87 3.41
C ALA A 180 -20.86 -27.30 4.89
N THR A 181 -19.76 -27.37 5.65
CA THR A 181 -19.77 -27.70 7.07
C THR A 181 -19.80 -26.49 8.00
N LEU A 182 -19.66 -25.27 7.46
CA LEU A 182 -19.58 -24.06 8.27
C LEU A 182 -20.93 -23.67 8.86
N GLU A 183 -20.88 -23.17 10.09
CA GLU A 183 -22.01 -22.53 10.75
C GLU A 183 -21.87 -21.00 10.66
N PRO A 184 -22.97 -20.25 10.51
CA PRO A 184 -22.91 -18.79 10.52
C PRO A 184 -22.29 -18.25 11.81
N SER A 185 -21.45 -17.23 11.69
CA SER A 185 -20.86 -16.54 12.85
C SER A 185 -21.92 -15.83 13.68
N GLY A 186 -21.53 -15.19 14.80
CA GLY A 186 -22.43 -14.33 15.58
C GLY A 186 -23.06 -13.18 14.77
N ARG A 187 -22.55 -12.90 13.56
CA ARG A 187 -23.09 -11.92 12.61
C ARG A 187 -24.04 -12.53 11.57
N GLY A 188 -24.24 -13.85 11.58
CA GLY A 188 -25.05 -14.56 10.60
C GLY A 188 -24.38 -14.74 9.24
N GLU A 189 -23.06 -14.57 9.14
CA GLU A 189 -22.26 -14.72 7.91
C GLU A 189 -21.37 -15.97 7.99
N LEU A 190 -21.16 -16.65 6.86
CA LEU A 190 -20.13 -17.67 6.73
C LEU A 190 -18.78 -16.99 6.47
N GLU A 191 -17.90 -17.05 7.46
CA GLU A 191 -16.62 -16.33 7.45
C GLU A 191 -15.56 -17.12 6.68
N ILE A 192 -14.79 -16.44 5.81
CA ILE A 192 -13.65 -17.07 5.12
C ILE A 192 -12.54 -17.44 6.10
N THR A 193 -12.45 -16.73 7.24
CA THR A 193 -11.53 -17.05 8.33
C THR A 193 -11.77 -18.44 8.90
N ASP A 194 -13.02 -18.92 8.94
CA ASP A 194 -13.33 -20.28 9.40
C ASP A 194 -12.90 -21.35 8.39
N VAL A 195 -13.01 -21.06 7.09
CA VAL A 195 -12.44 -21.89 6.01
C VAL A 195 -10.92 -21.98 6.17
N ASN A 196 -10.23 -20.84 6.29
CA ASN A 196 -8.78 -20.84 6.46
C ASN A 196 -8.35 -21.60 7.72
N ASN A 197 -9.07 -21.42 8.83
CA ASN A 197 -8.79 -22.11 10.09
C ASN A 197 -9.02 -23.62 10.02
N HIS A 198 -9.87 -24.12 9.11
CA HIS A 198 -9.96 -25.56 8.84
C HIS A 198 -8.59 -26.10 8.40
N TYR A 199 -7.99 -25.51 7.36
CA TYR A 199 -6.67 -25.91 6.85
C TYR A 199 -5.54 -25.64 7.85
N ALA A 200 -5.64 -24.58 8.66
CA ALA A 200 -4.66 -24.30 9.72
C ALA A 200 -4.62 -25.43 10.77
N ARG A 201 -5.79 -25.91 11.21
CA ARG A 201 -5.90 -27.03 12.17
C ARG A 201 -5.37 -28.34 11.60
N GLU A 202 -5.51 -28.55 10.30
CA GLU A 202 -4.95 -29.72 9.60
C GLU A 202 -3.46 -29.60 9.30
N GLY A 203 -2.86 -28.43 9.54
CA GLY A 203 -1.45 -28.15 9.23
C GLY A 203 -1.17 -28.09 7.72
N THR A 204 -2.18 -27.76 6.92
CA THR A 204 -2.13 -27.69 5.44
C THR A 204 -2.38 -26.28 4.91
N LEU A 205 -2.44 -25.28 5.80
CA LEU A 205 -2.48 -23.87 5.45
C LEU A 205 -1.07 -23.29 5.36
N GLU A 206 -0.65 -22.97 4.15
CA GLU A 206 0.59 -22.24 3.87
C GLU A 206 0.31 -20.74 3.68
N PHE A 207 1.36 -19.93 3.67
CA PHE A 207 1.22 -18.50 3.39
C PHE A 207 2.42 -17.93 2.64
N ASP A 208 2.19 -16.78 1.99
CA ASP A 208 3.24 -15.87 1.53
C ASP A 208 3.04 -14.51 2.17
N VAL A 209 4.10 -13.71 2.26
CA VAL A 209 4.03 -12.31 2.68
C VAL A 209 4.22 -11.42 1.45
N PHE A 210 3.21 -10.62 1.13
CA PHE A 210 3.23 -9.69 0.01
C PHE A 210 4.22 -8.55 0.28
N SER A 211 5.15 -8.34 -0.64
CA SER A 211 6.17 -7.29 -0.54
C SER A 211 5.73 -5.95 -1.16
N GLY A 212 4.62 -5.94 -1.91
CA GLY A 212 4.10 -4.74 -2.56
C GLY A 212 3.07 -4.00 -1.71
N TYR A 213 2.46 -2.97 -2.30
CA TYR A 213 1.36 -2.26 -1.66
C TYR A 213 0.07 -3.08 -1.73
N TRP A 214 -0.58 -3.32 -0.60
CA TRP A 214 -1.93 -3.87 -0.54
C TRP A 214 -2.89 -2.83 0.04
N GLY A 215 -4.07 -2.72 -0.54
CA GLY A 215 -5.13 -1.86 -0.04
C GLY A 215 -6.52 -2.50 -0.15
N ASP A 216 -7.34 -2.30 0.88
CA ASP A 216 -8.77 -2.63 0.88
C ASP A 216 -9.58 -1.36 0.62
N ALA A 217 -10.04 -1.20 -0.62
CA ALA A 217 -10.76 -0.01 -1.05
C ALA A 217 -12.25 -0.02 -0.63
N GLY A 218 -12.71 -1.09 0.03
CA GLY A 218 -14.08 -1.25 0.51
C GLY A 218 -14.26 -0.91 2.00
N GLU A 219 -13.17 -0.65 2.73
CA GLU A 219 -13.19 -0.44 4.17
C GLU A 219 -13.91 0.85 4.58
N SER A 220 -13.52 2.00 4.00
CA SER A 220 -14.07 3.31 4.31
C SER A 220 -13.86 4.29 3.16
N ILE A 221 -14.58 5.43 3.14
CA ILE A 221 -14.34 6.49 2.15
C ILE A 221 -12.91 7.04 2.21
N PRO A 222 -12.34 7.35 3.40
CA PRO A 222 -10.92 7.72 3.51
C PRO A 222 -9.97 6.66 2.92
N THR A 223 -10.13 5.39 3.29
CA THR A 223 -9.30 4.29 2.78
C THR A 223 -9.43 4.17 1.25
N TYR A 224 -10.64 4.29 0.72
CA TYR A 224 -10.90 4.26 -0.73
C TYR A 224 -10.10 5.34 -1.47
N TYR A 225 -10.11 6.59 -0.99
CA TYR A 225 -9.31 7.66 -1.59
C TYR A 225 -7.81 7.48 -1.39
N GLU A 226 -7.37 6.95 -0.24
CA GLU A 226 -5.97 6.61 -0.02
C GLU A 226 -5.48 5.56 -1.02
N VAL A 227 -6.27 4.51 -1.27
CA VAL A 227 -5.97 3.48 -2.27
C VAL A 227 -5.85 4.11 -3.66
N ILE A 228 -6.78 4.99 -4.05
CA ILE A 228 -6.70 5.72 -5.33
C ILE A 228 -5.40 6.50 -5.45
N ASP A 229 -5.05 7.27 -4.41
CA ASP A 229 -3.85 8.08 -4.42
C ASP A 229 -2.60 7.20 -4.49
N ARG A 230 -2.54 6.11 -3.72
CA ARG A 230 -1.43 5.15 -3.77
C ARG A 230 -1.33 4.39 -5.09
N PHE A 231 -2.44 4.08 -5.75
CA PHE A 231 -2.41 3.45 -7.08
C PHE A 231 -1.95 4.40 -8.17
N LYS A 232 -2.38 5.68 -8.11
CA LYS A 232 -1.82 6.72 -8.99
C LYS A 232 -0.30 6.84 -8.79
N ARG A 233 0.19 6.74 -7.55
CA ARG A 233 1.63 6.73 -7.22
C ARG A 233 2.37 5.53 -7.82
N ALA A 234 1.80 4.34 -7.74
CA ALA A 234 2.45 3.10 -8.20
C ALA A 234 2.52 2.97 -9.73
N GLN A 235 1.66 3.70 -10.46
CA GLN A 235 1.67 3.73 -11.92
C GLN A 235 2.52 4.86 -12.52
N ASP A 236 3.08 5.75 -11.69
CA ASP A 236 3.92 6.84 -12.17
C ASP A 236 5.35 6.34 -12.49
N PRO A 237 5.79 6.40 -13.76
CA PRO A 237 7.12 5.93 -14.15
C PRO A 237 8.27 6.82 -13.65
N TYR A 238 7.99 7.97 -13.03
CA TYR A 238 8.98 8.94 -12.60
C TYR A 238 9.28 8.96 -11.10
N VAL A 239 8.35 8.52 -10.23
CA VAL A 239 8.57 8.53 -8.77
C VAL A 239 8.09 7.23 -8.10
N ARG A 240 8.99 6.38 -7.60
CA ARG A 240 8.62 5.25 -6.70
C ARG A 240 8.35 5.78 -5.28
N GLY A 241 7.11 5.73 -4.80
CA GLY A 241 6.72 6.41 -3.55
C GLY A 241 7.36 5.91 -2.24
N ASP A 242 8.26 4.92 -2.28
CA ASP A 242 8.88 4.28 -1.11
C ASP A 242 10.37 4.63 -0.90
N ARG A 243 11.02 5.29 -1.87
CA ARG A 243 12.47 5.60 -1.83
C ARG A 243 12.78 7.06 -2.15
N MET A 244 13.87 7.57 -1.54
CA MET A 244 14.43 8.88 -1.88
C MET A 244 14.86 8.93 -3.35
N GLN A 245 14.47 9.99 -4.06
CA GLN A 245 14.69 10.11 -5.51
C GLN A 245 15.12 11.50 -5.95
N ARG A 246 16.11 11.54 -6.83
CA ARG A 246 16.52 12.75 -7.53
C ARG A 246 15.59 12.99 -8.72
N ILE A 247 15.00 14.19 -8.75
CA ILE A 247 14.10 14.64 -9.81
C ILE A 247 14.85 15.70 -10.62
N PRO A 248 15.13 15.45 -11.91
CA PRO A 248 15.81 16.42 -12.76
C PRO A 248 14.89 17.61 -13.03
N LEU A 249 15.34 18.82 -12.68
CA LEU A 249 14.65 20.06 -12.98
C LEU A 249 15.30 20.74 -14.19
N ARG A 250 14.51 21.47 -14.98
CA ARG A 250 15.06 22.24 -16.10
C ARG A 250 15.56 23.60 -15.62
N ARG A 251 16.79 23.94 -16.00
CA ARG A 251 17.39 25.25 -15.84
C ARG A 251 17.83 25.78 -17.20
N PHE A 252 17.52 27.05 -17.45
CA PHE A 252 17.80 27.76 -18.69
C PHE A 252 18.58 29.02 -18.32
N ASP A 253 19.83 29.11 -18.76
CA ASP A 253 20.70 30.25 -18.53
C ASP A 253 20.74 31.13 -19.79
N ASP A 254 20.66 32.45 -19.61
CA ASP A 254 20.84 33.46 -20.65
C ASP A 254 21.56 34.71 -20.10
N GLU A 255 21.74 35.73 -20.94
CA GLU A 255 22.47 36.97 -20.57
C GLU A 255 21.86 37.76 -19.40
N ARG A 256 20.59 37.49 -19.04
CA ARG A 256 19.89 38.12 -17.92
C ARG A 256 20.06 37.36 -16.61
N GLY A 257 20.58 36.12 -16.66
CA GLY A 257 20.69 35.22 -15.52
C GLY A 257 20.16 33.83 -15.84
N TRP A 258 19.36 33.25 -14.96
CA TRP A 258 18.79 31.92 -15.15
C TRP A 258 17.31 31.87 -14.77
N PHE A 259 16.56 31.05 -15.50
CA PHE A 259 15.20 30.62 -15.18
C PHE A 259 15.24 29.12 -14.89
N ALA A 260 14.62 28.69 -13.81
CA ALA A 260 14.60 27.27 -13.47
C ALA A 260 13.24 26.82 -12.94
N GLU A 261 12.89 25.58 -13.25
CA GLU A 261 11.79 24.87 -12.60
C GLU A 261 12.18 24.57 -11.15
N VAL A 262 11.28 24.82 -10.20
CA VAL A 262 11.48 24.44 -8.78
C VAL A 262 10.68 23.19 -8.42
N ALA A 263 9.55 22.94 -9.07
CA ALA A 263 8.78 21.71 -8.91
C ALA A 263 7.95 21.40 -10.16
N ARG A 264 7.70 20.12 -10.39
CA ARG A 264 6.67 19.61 -11.32
C ARG A 264 5.69 18.78 -10.52
N LEU A 265 4.52 19.35 -10.24
CA LEU A 265 3.54 18.73 -9.34
C LEU A 265 2.70 17.65 -10.03
N GLU A 266 2.69 17.62 -11.36
CA GLU A 266 1.87 16.72 -12.19
C GLU A 266 2.22 15.23 -12.07
N GLY A 267 3.29 14.87 -11.35
CA GLY A 267 3.67 13.48 -11.03
C GLY A 267 4.16 13.28 -9.61
N MET A 268 3.81 14.21 -8.70
CA MET A 268 4.20 14.07 -7.29
C MET A 268 3.26 13.11 -6.57
N PRO A 269 3.79 12.19 -5.74
CA PRO A 269 2.95 11.25 -5.00
C PRO A 269 1.88 11.90 -4.12
N ARG A 270 2.22 13.04 -3.54
CA ARG A 270 1.32 13.91 -2.79
C ARG A 270 1.53 15.35 -3.24
N GLN A 271 0.43 16.11 -3.28
CA GLN A 271 0.51 17.52 -3.59
C GLN A 271 1.07 18.27 -2.38
N PRO A 272 2.06 19.16 -2.58
CA PRO A 272 2.50 20.02 -1.49
C PRO A 272 1.37 20.91 -0.97
N LEU A 273 1.22 20.95 0.34
CA LEU A 273 0.29 21.84 1.03
C LEU A 273 0.98 23.12 1.51
N GLN A 274 2.29 23.05 1.77
CA GLN A 274 3.09 24.18 2.24
C GLN A 274 4.44 24.21 1.53
N THR A 275 4.97 25.42 1.33
CA THR A 275 6.31 25.66 0.78
C THR A 275 7.10 26.54 1.73
N ASN A 276 8.32 26.12 2.02
CA ASN A 276 9.20 26.76 2.97
C ASN A 276 10.51 27.18 2.28
N VAL A 277 11.13 28.22 2.83
CA VAL A 277 12.49 28.63 2.43
C VAL A 277 13.34 28.77 3.68
N SER A 278 14.59 28.31 3.60
CA SER A 278 15.57 28.49 4.66
C SER A 278 16.91 28.95 4.09
N PHE A 279 17.61 29.75 4.88
CA PHE A 279 19.01 30.05 4.65
C PHE A 279 19.84 29.35 5.72
N SER A 280 20.88 28.64 5.30
CA SER A 280 21.77 27.89 6.20
C SER A 280 23.23 28.19 5.87
N ARG A 281 24.04 28.38 6.91
CA ARG A 281 25.48 28.61 6.75
C ARG A 281 26.18 27.29 6.46
N ARG A 282 27.35 27.36 5.81
CA ARG A 282 28.19 26.18 5.62
C ARG A 282 28.42 25.43 6.93
N GLY A 283 28.25 24.11 6.87
CA GLY A 283 28.41 23.20 8.02
C GLY A 283 27.17 23.10 8.90
N THR A 284 26.06 23.78 8.57
CA THR A 284 24.77 23.54 9.21
C THR A 284 24.20 22.19 8.79
N ILE A 285 23.73 21.41 9.77
CA ILE A 285 22.85 20.26 9.53
C ILE A 285 21.47 20.65 10.07
N ARG A 286 20.43 20.47 9.25
CA ARG A 286 19.03 20.56 9.68
C ARG A 286 18.45 19.16 9.75
N GLY A 287 18.67 18.53 10.91
CA GLY A 287 18.08 17.27 11.35
C GLY A 287 18.28 16.03 10.47
N LEU A 288 17.93 14.89 11.03
CA LEU A 288 17.03 13.95 10.36
C LEU A 288 15.69 14.01 11.10
N HIS A 289 14.62 14.43 10.44
CA HIS A 289 13.28 14.53 10.99
C HIS A 289 12.34 13.55 10.27
N TYR A 290 11.32 13.05 10.99
CA TYR A 290 10.24 12.26 10.40
C TYR A 290 8.91 12.65 11.04
N HIS A 291 7.82 12.46 10.29
CA HIS A 291 6.47 12.82 10.72
C HIS A 291 5.62 11.56 10.86
N GLU A 292 4.83 11.43 11.93
CA GLU A 292 3.91 10.28 12.08
C GLU A 292 2.81 10.26 11.03
N ARG A 293 2.38 11.44 10.55
CA ARG A 293 1.45 11.57 9.41
C ARG A 293 2.12 11.24 8.06
N GLY A 294 3.43 10.95 8.08
CA GLY A 294 4.21 10.56 6.93
C GLY A 294 4.32 11.68 5.91
N GLN A 295 4.69 12.89 6.30
CA GLN A 295 4.93 14.03 5.40
C GLN A 295 6.03 13.72 4.36
N ASP A 296 5.74 13.93 3.08
CA ASP A 296 6.76 13.88 2.04
C ASP A 296 7.37 15.27 1.83
N ASP A 297 8.66 15.28 1.48
CA ASP A 297 9.45 16.48 1.30
C ASP A 297 10.05 16.52 -0.11
N LEU A 298 10.03 17.69 -0.76
CA LEU A 298 10.73 17.95 -2.02
C LEU A 298 11.74 19.08 -1.83
N PHE A 299 13.02 18.74 -1.68
CA PHE A 299 14.12 19.68 -1.48
C PHE A 299 14.65 20.23 -2.80
N VAL A 300 14.88 21.55 -2.85
CA VAL A 300 15.46 22.26 -3.98
C VAL A 300 16.48 23.29 -3.48
N CYS A 301 17.75 23.10 -3.83
CA CYS A 301 18.81 24.03 -3.46
C CYS A 301 18.90 25.17 -4.50
N LEU A 302 18.31 26.33 -4.17
CA LEU A 302 18.24 27.49 -5.07
C LEU A 302 19.58 28.21 -5.24
N GLN A 303 20.44 28.15 -4.22
CA GLN A 303 21.78 28.71 -4.23
C GLN A 303 22.69 27.89 -3.31
N GLY A 304 23.95 27.69 -3.72
CA GLY A 304 24.91 26.91 -2.97
C GLY A 304 24.79 25.42 -3.24
N ARG A 305 25.44 24.61 -2.40
CA ARG A 305 25.40 23.15 -2.47
C ARG A 305 24.95 22.56 -1.14
N ALA A 306 24.01 21.63 -1.21
CA ALA A 306 23.52 20.89 -0.07
C ALA A 306 23.64 19.38 -0.31
N ARG A 307 23.77 18.61 0.77
CA ARG A 307 23.61 17.15 0.78
C ARG A 307 22.33 16.80 1.51
N VAL A 308 21.36 16.21 0.82
CA VAL A 308 20.17 15.63 1.43
C VAL A 308 20.54 14.21 1.89
N VAL A 309 20.16 13.85 3.11
CA VAL A 309 20.36 12.51 3.68
C VAL A 309 19.01 11.98 4.16
N ALA A 310 18.77 10.69 3.94
CA ALA A 310 17.59 10.00 4.42
C ALA A 310 17.94 8.63 5.00
N LEU A 311 17.14 8.18 5.97
CA LEU A 311 17.27 6.91 6.69
C LEU A 311 15.90 6.23 6.76
N ASP A 312 15.84 5.00 6.28
CA ASP A 312 14.75 4.09 6.58
C ASP A 312 14.94 3.54 8.00
N ARG A 313 14.02 3.90 8.90
CA ARG A 313 14.10 3.52 10.32
C ARG A 313 13.83 2.04 10.55
N ASP A 314 13.09 1.39 9.67
CA ASP A 314 12.66 0.00 9.80
C ASP A 314 13.74 -0.95 9.25
N THR A 315 14.31 -0.61 8.09
CA THR A 315 15.30 -1.47 7.41
C THR A 315 16.75 -1.09 7.70
N GLY A 316 16.99 0.17 8.11
CA GLY A 316 18.33 0.74 8.25
C GLY A 316 18.99 1.13 6.92
N GLU A 317 18.27 1.05 5.79
CA GLU A 317 18.76 1.54 4.50
C GLU A 317 18.97 3.06 4.56
N THR A 318 20.05 3.56 3.96
CA THR A 318 20.39 4.98 3.98
C THR A 318 20.64 5.53 2.58
N PHE A 319 20.36 6.82 2.42
CA PHE A 319 20.41 7.51 1.14
C PHE A 319 21.11 8.86 1.32
N ALA A 320 21.85 9.30 0.31
CA ALA A 320 22.44 10.63 0.28
C ALA A 320 22.53 11.16 -1.17
N GLU A 321 22.18 12.43 -1.38
CA GLU A 321 22.23 13.08 -2.69
C GLU A 321 22.68 14.55 -2.55
N ASP A 322 23.68 14.95 -3.35
CA ASP A 322 24.17 16.33 -3.39
C ASP A 322 23.40 17.13 -4.47
N ILE A 323 22.79 18.26 -4.10
CA ILE A 323 22.06 19.14 -5.03
C ILE A 323 22.50 20.60 -4.92
N GLY A 324 22.23 21.39 -5.96
CA GLY A 324 22.46 22.84 -5.99
C GLY A 324 23.39 23.27 -7.12
N ASP A 325 24.32 24.18 -6.84
CA ASP A 325 25.24 24.74 -7.83
C ASP A 325 26.07 23.64 -8.51
N GLY A 326 25.99 23.58 -9.84
CA GLY A 326 26.63 22.55 -10.65
C GLY A 326 25.86 21.21 -10.73
N ASN A 327 24.81 21.02 -9.92
CA ASN A 327 23.92 19.87 -9.97
C ASN A 327 22.47 20.28 -9.60
N PHE A 328 21.84 21.11 -10.44
CA PHE A 328 20.52 21.64 -10.16
C PHE A 328 19.45 20.55 -10.36
N ALA A 329 18.87 20.09 -9.25
CA ALA A 329 17.84 19.06 -9.20
C ALA A 329 17.01 19.22 -7.92
N ALA A 330 15.83 18.59 -7.90
CA ALA A 330 15.09 18.37 -6.67
C ALA A 330 15.40 16.98 -6.10
N VAL A 331 15.21 16.81 -4.79
CA VAL A 331 15.21 15.50 -4.13
C VAL A 331 13.86 15.32 -3.46
N TYR A 332 13.12 14.31 -3.91
CA TYR A 332 11.91 13.83 -3.25
C TYR A 332 12.30 12.84 -2.17
N VAL A 333 11.76 13.03 -0.97
CA VAL A 333 11.91 12.16 0.17
C VAL A 333 10.52 11.74 0.65
N PRO A 334 10.15 10.46 0.57
CA PRO A 334 8.87 9.99 1.06
C PRO A 334 8.84 9.97 2.59
N GLY A 335 7.67 10.22 3.17
CA GLY A 335 7.51 10.41 4.61
C GLY A 335 7.74 9.20 5.50
N ASN A 336 8.03 8.02 4.92
CA ASN A 336 8.53 6.88 5.67
C ASN A 336 10.01 7.01 6.06
N LEU A 337 10.76 7.96 5.48
CA LEU A 337 12.18 8.15 5.76
C LEU A 337 12.42 9.32 6.71
N ALA A 338 13.28 9.10 7.71
CA ALA A 338 13.83 10.20 8.50
C ALA A 338 14.87 10.93 7.65
N HIS A 339 14.78 12.26 7.54
CA HIS A 339 15.52 12.98 6.53
C HIS A 339 15.88 14.41 6.90
N GLY A 340 16.85 14.97 6.20
CA GLY A 340 17.27 16.36 6.35
C GLY A 340 18.46 16.67 5.46
N PHE A 341 19.15 17.78 5.71
CA PHE A 341 20.26 18.19 4.85
C PHE A 341 21.44 18.84 5.58
N GLU A 342 22.61 18.70 4.97
CA GLU A 342 23.83 19.43 5.29
C GLU A 342 24.08 20.54 4.26
N ALA A 343 24.37 21.75 4.74
CA ALA A 343 24.80 22.87 3.91
C ALA A 343 26.31 22.76 3.63
N LEU A 344 26.70 22.26 2.44
CA LEU A 344 28.11 22.10 2.03
C LEU A 344 28.77 23.46 1.73
N THR A 345 27.96 24.44 1.33
CA THR A 345 28.27 25.87 1.27
C THR A 345 27.22 26.65 2.06
N ASP A 346 27.24 27.98 2.01
CA ASP A 346 26.04 28.75 2.36
C ASP A 346 24.94 28.38 1.35
N VAL A 347 23.74 28.07 1.85
CA VAL A 347 22.65 27.46 1.08
C VAL A 347 21.37 28.26 1.27
N LEU A 348 20.70 28.57 0.15
CA LEU A 348 19.28 28.94 0.12
C LEU A 348 18.49 27.72 -0.32
N MET A 349 17.84 27.04 0.64
CA MET A 349 17.07 25.83 0.41
C MET A 349 15.59 26.18 0.36
N LEU A 350 14.90 25.74 -0.68
CA LEU A 350 13.46 25.71 -0.78
C LEU A 350 13.00 24.27 -0.60
N TYR A 351 11.95 24.03 0.16
CA TYR A 351 11.38 22.69 0.31
C TYR A 351 9.86 22.76 0.36
N HIS A 352 9.24 21.85 -0.38
CA HIS A 352 7.79 21.66 -0.41
C HIS A 352 7.43 20.48 0.48
N VAL A 353 6.37 20.63 1.28
CA VAL A 353 5.92 19.61 2.23
C VAL A 353 4.44 19.29 2.01
N THR A 354 4.07 18.02 2.22
CA THR A 354 2.70 17.55 1.95
C THR A 354 1.78 17.59 3.16
N GLU A 355 2.32 17.92 4.33
CA GLU A 355 1.56 18.18 5.55
C GLU A 355 1.84 19.62 6.00
N VAL A 356 0.83 20.26 6.58
CA VAL A 356 0.99 21.60 7.14
C VAL A 356 1.57 21.45 8.54
N TYR A 357 2.57 22.27 8.87
CA TYR A 357 3.12 22.28 10.22
C TYR A 357 2.05 22.79 11.22
N ASP A 358 1.72 21.96 12.21
CA ASP A 358 0.83 22.31 13.32
C ASP A 358 1.63 22.44 14.62
N ASP A 359 1.71 23.65 15.16
CA ASP A 359 2.43 23.94 16.40
C ASP A 359 1.69 23.47 17.66
N LYS A 360 0.39 23.18 17.55
CA LYS A 360 -0.45 22.71 18.66
C LYS A 360 -0.48 21.19 18.76
N ASP A 361 -0.18 20.50 17.66
CA ASP A 361 -0.15 19.04 17.55
C ASP A 361 1.05 18.57 16.71
N PRO A 362 2.28 18.71 17.26
CA PRO A 362 3.49 18.34 16.55
C PRO A 362 3.59 16.81 16.42
N ASP A 363 3.67 16.33 15.18
CA ASP A 363 3.90 14.91 14.85
C ASP A 363 5.33 14.63 14.39
N GLU A 364 6.20 15.63 14.53
CA GLU A 364 7.58 15.60 14.08
C GLU A 364 8.50 15.05 15.16
N HIS A 365 9.31 14.07 14.77
CA HIS A 365 10.29 13.41 15.62
C HIS A 365 11.68 13.49 14.99
N GLN A 366 12.70 13.24 15.80
CA GLN A 366 14.09 13.43 15.41
C GLN A 366 14.89 12.13 15.50
N VAL A 367 15.85 11.99 14.59
CA VAL A 367 16.98 11.07 14.71
C VAL A 367 18.24 11.90 14.89
N PRO A 368 19.11 11.60 15.88
CA PRO A 368 20.35 12.33 16.08
C PRO A 368 21.22 12.35 14.81
N TRP A 369 21.85 13.48 14.53
CA TRP A 369 22.74 13.61 13.36
C TRP A 369 23.93 12.63 13.43
N ASP A 370 24.36 12.27 14.64
CA ASP A 370 25.44 11.35 14.94
C ASP A 370 24.96 9.90 15.14
N ASP A 371 23.72 9.59 14.76
CA ASP A 371 23.24 8.21 14.69
C ASP A 371 24.24 7.37 13.86
N PRO A 372 24.74 6.24 14.40
CA PRO A 372 25.78 5.43 13.76
C PRO A 372 25.44 5.02 12.32
N ARG A 373 24.15 4.92 11.99
CA ARG A 373 23.66 4.54 10.66
C ARG A 373 23.90 5.64 9.63
N VAL A 374 23.93 6.92 10.01
CA VAL A 374 24.02 8.05 9.06
C VAL A 374 25.23 8.96 9.26
N VAL A 375 25.92 8.90 10.40
CA VAL A 375 27.04 9.80 10.75
C VAL A 375 28.18 9.83 9.72
N HIS A 376 28.30 8.76 8.93
CA HIS A 376 29.31 8.62 7.88
C HIS A 376 28.92 9.31 6.55
N LEU A 377 27.63 9.66 6.38
CA LEU A 377 27.11 10.32 5.18
C LEU A 377 27.34 11.84 5.21
N TRP A 378 27.39 12.43 6.41
CA TRP A 378 27.73 13.83 6.61
C TRP A 378 29.20 14.11 6.33
N SER A 379 29.45 15.21 5.65
CA SER A 379 30.81 15.68 5.36
C SER A 379 31.46 16.35 6.58
N THR A 380 30.68 17.08 7.37
CA THR A 380 31.13 17.70 8.61
C THR A 380 31.19 16.71 9.78
N LYS A 381 32.14 16.94 10.71
CA LYS A 381 32.23 16.23 12.00
C LYS A 381 31.92 17.15 13.19
N SER A 382 31.57 18.40 12.93
CA SER A 382 31.25 19.39 13.95
C SER A 382 30.15 20.32 13.40
N PRO A 383 28.92 19.82 13.29
CA PRO A 383 27.84 20.55 12.64
C PRO A 383 27.37 21.75 13.46
N ILE A 384 26.87 22.76 12.75
CA ILE A 384 26.08 23.83 13.35
C ILE A 384 24.63 23.32 13.46
N LEU A 385 24.18 23.08 14.69
CA LEU A 385 22.84 22.53 15.00
C LEU A 385 21.97 23.55 15.73
N SER A 386 20.66 23.47 15.51
CA SER A 386 19.65 24.15 16.32
C SER A 386 19.63 23.60 17.76
N GLU A 387 19.02 24.32 18.71
CA GLU A 387 18.84 23.76 20.06
C GLU A 387 18.04 22.46 20.05
N ARG A 388 16.98 22.41 19.21
CA ARG A 388 16.14 21.22 19.01
C ARG A 388 16.97 20.02 18.54
N ASP A 389 17.80 20.21 17.50
CA ASP A 389 18.64 19.15 16.94
C ASP A 389 19.84 18.74 17.81
N ARG A 390 20.13 19.49 18.89
CA ARG A 390 21.14 19.10 19.90
C ARG A 390 20.56 18.26 21.02
N SER A 391 19.26 18.38 21.27
CA SER A 391 18.57 17.67 22.35
C SER A 391 18.02 16.30 21.96
N SER A 392 18.24 15.89 20.70
CA SER A 392 17.76 14.65 20.08
C SER A 392 18.39 13.39 20.63
#